data_AF-A0A6L6CWL1-F1
#
_entry.id   AF-A0A6L6CWL1-F1
#
_cell.length_a   1.000
_cell.length_b   1.000
_cell.length_c   1.000
_cell.angle_alpha   90.00
_cell.angle_beta   90.00
_cell.angle_gamma   90.00
#
_symmetry.space_group_name_H-M   'P 1'
#
loop_
_entity.id
_entity.type
_entity.pdbx_description
1 polymer ?
#
loop_
_entity_poly.entity_id
_entity_poly.type
_entity_poly.pdbx_seq_one_letter_code
_entity_poly.pdbx_strand_id
1 'polypeptide(L)'
;MCKFTQHVARRFRCPSQCVEAKFGVGRCCAHVVRVVPTPTRFSSKGEHMNRIEIETKLNDDRTWLLNTYTQLSETQLFGDLTPSEHDPSNFWSALDHLAHLALIERNFASMIRKHIAGEKNPVGLTHDKSGTPRTRDQIMASVHAMTEEWQIEHHGKSLEEVVALGASARAVTLQLLSELSDEQLEEKLPGAPWADGTIGGVLAANADHGRMHWKWAKDAGVHEH
;
A
#
# COMPACT_ATOMS: atom_id res chain seq x y z
N MET A 1 20.95 -7.93 -54.14
CA MET A 1 19.59 -8.34 -54.53
C MET A 1 18.80 -8.65 -53.27
N CYS A 2 17.69 -7.93 -53.09
CA CYS A 2 16.78 -7.98 -51.96
C CYS A 2 15.81 -9.17 -52.12
N LYS A 3 15.53 -9.93 -51.05
CA LYS A 3 14.27 -10.72 -50.93
C LYS A 3 13.81 -10.79 -49.47
N PHE A 4 12.70 -10.09 -49.25
CA PHE A 4 11.73 -10.22 -48.17
C PHE A 4 10.97 -11.56 -48.26
N THR A 5 10.54 -12.10 -47.11
CA THR A 5 9.25 -12.83 -46.90
C THR A 5 9.07 -13.10 -45.40
N GLN A 6 8.36 -12.22 -44.69
CA GLN A 6 7.02 -12.45 -44.09
C GLN A 6 6.86 -13.75 -43.30
N HIS A 7 6.72 -13.63 -41.98
CA HIS A 7 6.08 -14.62 -41.11
C HIS A 7 4.86 -13.99 -40.44
N VAL A 8 3.75 -14.74 -40.52
CA VAL A 8 2.38 -14.35 -40.23
C VAL A 8 2.08 -14.50 -38.74
N ALA A 9 1.47 -13.47 -38.16
CA ALA A 9 0.96 -13.43 -36.80
C ALA A 9 -0.18 -14.42 -36.56
N ARG A 10 -0.11 -15.18 -35.46
CA ARG A 10 -1.23 -15.98 -34.95
C ARG A 10 -2.12 -15.11 -34.05
N ARG A 11 -3.33 -14.81 -34.54
CA ARG A 11 -4.45 -14.28 -33.76
C ARG A 11 -5.04 -15.39 -32.88
N PHE A 12 -5.08 -15.21 -31.58
CA PHE A 12 -5.94 -16.01 -30.70
C PHE A 12 -7.33 -15.36 -30.62
N ARG A 13 -8.35 -16.15 -30.96
CA ARG A 13 -9.76 -15.80 -30.86
C ARG A 13 -10.23 -15.96 -29.43
N CYS A 14 -10.99 -14.97 -28.95
CA CYS A 14 -11.83 -15.07 -27.77
C CYS A 14 -13.13 -15.81 -28.13
N PRO A 15 -13.56 -16.86 -27.39
CA PRO A 15 -14.91 -17.37 -27.50
C PRO A 15 -15.82 -16.67 -26.49
N SER A 16 -16.70 -15.83 -27.01
CA SER A 16 -17.94 -15.40 -26.38
C SER A 16 -18.88 -16.60 -26.19
N GLN A 17 -19.29 -16.90 -24.95
CA GLN A 17 -20.62 -17.40 -24.56
C GLN A 17 -20.60 -17.85 -23.09
N CYS A 18 -21.29 -17.12 -22.21
CA CYS A 18 -22.07 -17.71 -21.12
C CYS A 18 -23.10 -16.68 -20.63
N VAL A 19 -24.36 -17.07 -20.78
CA VAL A 19 -25.58 -16.37 -20.40
C VAL A 19 -25.91 -16.71 -18.94
N GLU A 20 -26.41 -15.72 -18.20
CA GLU A 20 -27.19 -15.75 -16.95
C GLU A 20 -26.87 -16.80 -15.88
N ALA A 21 -26.41 -16.32 -14.71
CA ALA A 21 -26.73 -16.91 -13.42
C ALA A 21 -26.96 -15.80 -12.38
N LYS A 22 -28.19 -15.74 -11.87
CA LYS A 22 -28.62 -14.89 -10.75
C LYS A 22 -28.10 -15.45 -9.42
N PHE A 23 -27.80 -14.55 -8.48
CA PHE A 23 -27.62 -14.73 -7.02
C PHE A 23 -26.50 -15.66 -6.51
N GLY A 24 -25.61 -15.10 -5.68
CA GLY A 24 -24.97 -15.87 -4.59
C GLY A 24 -23.47 -15.65 -4.39
N VAL A 25 -23.14 -14.80 -3.40
CA VAL A 25 -22.04 -14.98 -2.41
C VAL A 25 -20.68 -15.50 -2.91
N GLY A 26 -19.71 -14.58 -3.10
CA GLY A 26 -18.29 -14.92 -3.25
C GLY A 26 -17.48 -14.60 -1.99
N ARG A 27 -17.20 -15.62 -1.17
CA ARG A 27 -16.16 -15.60 -0.14
C ARG A 27 -14.80 -15.78 -0.82
N CYS A 28 -13.83 -14.92 -0.53
CA CYS A 28 -12.42 -15.28 -0.66
C CYS A 28 -11.84 -15.45 0.75
N CYS A 29 -12.00 -16.66 1.28
CA CYS A 29 -11.35 -17.13 2.48
C CYS A 29 -9.86 -17.37 2.23
N ALA A 30 -9.08 -17.00 3.24
CA ALA A 30 -7.68 -17.34 3.47
C ALA A 30 -7.28 -18.74 2.96
N HIS A 31 -6.21 -18.79 2.16
CA HIS A 31 -5.36 -19.97 2.05
C HIS A 31 -4.06 -19.68 2.79
N VAL A 32 -3.87 -20.43 3.88
CA VAL A 32 -2.64 -20.47 4.67
C VAL A 32 -1.62 -21.31 3.91
N VAL A 33 -0.58 -20.67 3.37
CA VAL A 33 0.62 -21.36 2.91
C VAL A 33 1.58 -21.44 4.10
N ARG A 34 1.90 -22.67 4.54
CA ARG A 34 2.94 -22.92 5.54
C ARG A 34 4.31 -22.61 4.93
N VAL A 35 4.88 -21.48 5.34
CA VAL A 35 6.31 -21.19 5.20
C VAL A 35 7.00 -21.66 6.49
N VAL A 36 8.12 -22.37 6.36
CA VAL A 36 8.96 -22.81 7.49
C VAL A 36 9.56 -21.57 8.15
N PRO A 37 9.40 -21.34 9.48
CA PRO A 37 9.81 -20.08 10.09
C PRO A 37 11.28 -20.13 10.58
N THR A 38 12.03 -19.10 10.19
CA THR A 38 13.13 -18.52 10.98
C THR A 38 12.54 -17.93 12.27
N PRO A 39 13.19 -18.02 13.45
CA PRO A 39 12.56 -17.65 14.71
C PRO A 39 12.52 -16.13 14.87
N THR A 40 11.47 -15.49 14.36
CA THR A 40 10.96 -14.23 14.88
C THR A 40 9.60 -14.50 15.49
N ARG A 41 9.40 -14.07 16.75
CA ARG A 41 8.12 -14.19 17.47
C ARG A 41 7.03 -13.52 16.61
N PHE A 42 6.20 -14.33 15.97
CA PHE A 42 4.93 -13.85 15.44
C PHE A 42 4.03 -13.51 16.63
N SER A 43 3.71 -12.23 16.78
CA SER A 43 2.66 -11.77 17.70
C SER A 43 1.35 -12.48 17.35
N SER A 44 0.69 -13.00 18.38
CA SER A 44 -0.56 -13.73 18.26
C SER A 44 -1.70 -12.76 17.92
N LYS A 45 -2.70 -13.23 17.17
CA LYS A 45 -3.92 -12.46 16.91
C LYS A 45 -4.56 -12.05 18.24
N GLY A 46 -4.48 -10.76 18.58
CA GLY A 46 -5.16 -10.16 19.73
C GLY A 46 -4.27 -9.53 20.79
N GLU A 47 -2.94 -9.50 20.63
CA GLU A 47 -2.07 -8.72 21.49
C GLU A 47 -2.02 -7.27 20.99
N HIS A 48 -2.50 -6.33 21.82
CA HIS A 48 -2.33 -4.89 21.58
C HIS A 48 -0.84 -4.60 21.44
N MET A 49 -0.44 -4.00 20.30
CA MET A 49 0.96 -3.68 20.07
C MET A 49 1.38 -2.52 20.96
N ASN A 50 2.36 -2.75 21.83
CA ASN A 50 2.95 -1.67 22.60
C ASN A 50 3.91 -0.83 21.72
N ARG A 51 4.29 0.33 22.23
CA ARG A 51 5.17 1.29 21.54
C ARG A 51 6.44 0.67 20.97
N ILE A 52 7.13 -0.16 21.75
CA ILE A 52 8.39 -0.78 21.35
C ILE A 52 8.14 -1.77 20.21
N GLU A 53 7.04 -2.52 20.27
CA GLU A 53 6.66 -3.45 19.21
C GLU A 53 6.31 -2.73 17.90
N ILE A 54 5.60 -1.60 17.98
CA ILE A 54 5.30 -0.76 16.82
C ILE A 54 6.59 -0.24 16.19
N GLU A 55 7.47 0.36 16.99
CA GLU A 55 8.74 0.91 16.50
C GLU A 55 9.65 -0.17 15.90
N THR A 56 9.77 -1.32 16.57
CA THR A 56 10.54 -2.46 16.08
C THR A 56 10.00 -2.93 14.74
N LYS A 57 8.68 -3.15 14.63
CA LYS A 57 8.04 -3.59 13.40
C LYS A 57 8.25 -2.60 12.25
N LEU A 58 8.13 -1.29 12.51
CA LEU A 58 8.38 -0.25 11.52
C LEU A 58 9.82 -0.29 11.00
N ASN A 59 10.80 -0.39 11.89
CA ASN A 59 12.22 -0.37 11.54
C ASN A 59 12.67 -1.64 10.82
N ASP A 60 12.26 -2.81 11.31
CA ASP A 60 12.56 -4.10 10.69
C ASP A 60 12.01 -4.17 9.26
N ASP A 61 10.76 -3.71 9.07
CA ASP A 61 10.14 -3.74 7.76
C ASP A 61 10.79 -2.77 6.78
N ARG A 62 11.10 -1.55 7.23
CA ARG A 62 11.81 -0.57 6.39
C ARG A 62 13.17 -1.08 5.97
N THR A 63 13.91 -1.70 6.89
CA THR A 63 15.22 -2.29 6.60
C THR A 63 15.09 -3.39 5.55
N TRP A 64 14.11 -4.28 5.71
CA TRP A 64 13.84 -5.33 4.74
C TRP A 64 13.45 -4.77 3.36
N LEU A 65 12.58 -3.76 3.29
CA LEU A 65 12.18 -3.11 2.04
C LEU A 65 13.38 -2.50 1.32
N LEU A 66 14.21 -1.74 2.03
CA LEU A 66 15.39 -1.10 1.44
C LEU A 66 16.37 -2.14 0.89
N ASN A 67 16.67 -3.17 1.67
CA ASN A 67 17.53 -4.26 1.21
C ASN A 67 16.96 -4.95 -0.04
N THR A 68 15.64 -5.14 -0.09
CA THR A 68 14.95 -5.75 -1.23
C THR A 68 15.07 -4.88 -2.48
N TYR A 69 14.78 -3.59 -2.38
CA TYR A 69 14.80 -2.68 -3.52
C TYR A 69 16.21 -2.39 -4.04
N THR A 70 17.23 -2.39 -3.17
CA THR A 70 18.63 -2.20 -3.60
C THR A 70 19.18 -3.35 -4.43
N GLN A 71 18.49 -4.51 -4.45
CA GLN A 71 18.88 -5.65 -5.27
C GLN A 71 18.29 -5.60 -6.68
N LEU A 72 17.36 -4.69 -6.96
CA LEU A 72 16.72 -4.61 -8.27
C LEU A 72 17.62 -3.94 -9.31
N SER A 73 17.58 -4.46 -10.53
CA SER A 73 18.16 -3.78 -11.69
C SER A 73 17.38 -2.50 -12.03
N GLU A 74 18.02 -1.60 -12.77
CA GLU A 74 17.41 -0.35 -13.23
C GLU A 74 16.11 -0.61 -14.02
N THR A 75 16.10 -1.59 -14.93
CA THR A 75 14.89 -1.96 -15.69
C THR A 75 13.75 -2.40 -14.78
N GLN A 76 14.04 -3.11 -13.68
CA GLN A 76 13.01 -3.52 -12.73
C GLN A 76 12.52 -2.38 -11.85
N LEU A 77 13.40 -1.42 -11.53
CA LEU A 77 13.05 -0.25 -10.73
C LEU A 77 12.09 0.69 -11.48
N PHE A 78 12.32 0.89 -12.78
CA PHE A 78 11.65 1.92 -13.57
C PHE A 78 10.60 1.39 -14.57
N GLY A 79 10.57 0.08 -14.85
CA GLY A 79 9.63 -0.47 -15.83
C GLY A 79 8.17 -0.34 -15.41
N ASP A 80 7.28 -0.22 -16.39
CA ASP A 80 5.82 -0.27 -16.21
C ASP A 80 5.40 -1.66 -15.69
N LEU A 81 4.75 -1.71 -14.52
CA LEU A 81 4.38 -2.97 -13.86
C LEU A 81 2.87 -3.10 -13.66
N THR A 82 2.29 -2.28 -12.78
CA THR A 82 0.87 -2.38 -12.43
C THR A 82 0.09 -1.26 -13.11
N PRO A 83 -0.99 -1.57 -13.85
CA PRO A 83 -1.87 -0.53 -14.38
C PRO A 83 -2.53 0.23 -13.22
N SER A 84 -2.71 1.54 -13.40
CA SER A 84 -3.40 2.35 -12.41
C SER A 84 -4.90 2.04 -12.38
N GLU A 85 -5.45 2.07 -11.17
CA GLU A 85 -6.90 1.93 -10.92
C GLU A 85 -7.66 3.26 -11.10
N HIS A 86 -6.96 4.37 -11.38
CA HIS A 86 -7.57 5.66 -11.72
C HIS A 86 -7.61 5.89 -13.24
N ASP A 87 -6.45 5.89 -13.90
CA ASP A 87 -6.30 5.96 -15.35
C ASP A 87 -5.67 4.68 -15.91
N PRO A 88 -6.41 3.83 -16.65
CA PRO A 88 -5.87 2.58 -17.21
C PRO A 88 -4.72 2.75 -18.21
N SER A 89 -4.44 3.97 -18.67
CA SER A 89 -3.29 4.28 -19.52
C SER A 89 -2.01 4.58 -18.74
N ASN A 90 -2.12 4.81 -17.43
CA ASN A 90 -1.01 5.03 -16.53
C ASN A 90 -0.54 3.71 -15.90
N PHE A 91 0.77 3.57 -15.70
CA PHE A 91 1.40 2.39 -15.11
C PHE A 91 2.34 2.81 -13.99
N TRP A 92 2.37 1.98 -12.95
CA TRP A 92 3.24 2.17 -11.81
C TRP A 92 4.48 1.29 -11.96
N SER A 93 5.62 1.87 -11.65
CA SER A 93 6.89 1.17 -11.50
C SER A 93 7.10 0.62 -10.10
N ALA A 94 8.17 -0.15 -9.89
CA ALA A 94 8.51 -0.64 -8.56
C ALA A 94 8.82 0.54 -7.62
N LEU A 95 9.52 1.56 -8.14
CA LEU A 95 9.82 2.78 -7.39
C LEU A 95 8.58 3.59 -7.05
N ASP A 96 7.56 3.61 -7.91
CA ASP A 96 6.29 4.28 -7.61
C ASP A 96 5.58 3.62 -6.42
N HIS A 97 5.57 2.28 -6.36
CA HIS A 97 5.06 1.55 -5.21
C HIS A 97 5.83 1.88 -3.92
N LEU A 98 7.17 2.03 -4.00
CA LEU A 98 7.98 2.40 -2.84
C LEU A 98 7.72 3.85 -2.41
N ALA A 99 7.62 4.78 -3.36
CA ALA A 99 7.34 6.19 -3.13
C ALA A 99 5.94 6.41 -2.53
N HIS A 100 4.96 5.60 -2.95
CA HIS A 100 3.60 5.63 -2.40
C HIS A 100 3.55 5.36 -0.90
N LEU A 101 4.46 4.55 -0.34
CA LEU A 101 4.47 4.29 1.11
C LEU A 101 4.65 5.58 1.91
N ALA A 102 5.40 6.56 1.40
CA ALA A 102 5.60 7.84 2.05
C ALA A 102 4.31 8.67 2.16
N LEU A 103 3.43 8.60 1.15
CA LEU A 103 2.10 9.23 1.19
C LEU A 103 1.28 8.66 2.34
N ILE A 104 1.21 7.34 2.44
CA ILE A 104 0.37 6.66 3.42
C ILE A 104 0.85 6.91 4.84
N GLU A 105 2.16 6.88 5.09
CA GLU A 105 2.72 7.23 6.40
C GLU A 105 2.32 8.65 6.84
N ARG A 106 2.45 9.62 5.93
CA ARG A 106 2.06 11.02 6.21
C ARG A 106 0.55 11.16 6.41
N ASN A 107 -0.25 10.45 5.63
CA ASN A 107 -1.70 10.47 5.75
C ASN A 107 -2.15 9.90 7.09
N PHE A 108 -1.62 8.75 7.51
CA PHE A 108 -1.93 8.18 8.82
C PHE A 108 -1.51 9.10 9.96
N ALA A 109 -0.30 9.67 9.90
CA ALA A 109 0.15 10.62 10.90
C ALA A 109 -0.78 11.86 10.98
N SER A 110 -1.20 12.39 9.83
CA SER A 110 -2.15 13.50 9.74
C SER A 110 -3.51 13.13 10.36
N MET A 111 -4.09 11.99 9.99
CA MET A 111 -5.37 11.53 10.54
C MET A 111 -5.32 11.35 12.06
N ILE A 112 -4.24 10.78 12.58
CA ILE A 112 -4.05 10.61 14.02
C ILE A 112 -3.94 11.98 14.71
N ARG A 113 -3.14 12.91 14.18
CA ARG A 113 -3.04 14.27 14.74
C ARG A 113 -4.40 14.99 14.78
N LYS A 114 -5.21 14.85 13.73
CA LYS A 114 -6.59 15.39 13.70
C LYS A 114 -7.47 14.79 14.79
N HIS A 115 -7.37 13.48 15.01
CA HIS A 115 -8.11 12.78 16.07
C HIS A 115 -7.72 13.31 17.46
N ILE A 116 -6.41 13.42 17.74
CA ILE A 116 -5.93 13.98 19.01
C ILE A 116 -6.35 15.46 19.20
N ALA A 117 -6.48 16.22 18.11
CA ALA A 117 -7.01 17.57 18.12
C ALA A 117 -8.55 17.66 18.29
N GLY A 118 -9.25 16.51 18.35
CA GLY A 118 -10.71 16.44 18.56
C GLY A 118 -11.53 16.63 17.30
N GLU A 119 -10.95 16.47 16.09
CA GLU A 119 -11.72 16.51 14.85
C GLU A 119 -12.73 15.35 14.78
N LYS A 120 -13.96 15.64 14.36
CA LYS A 120 -15.05 14.65 14.33
C LYS A 120 -14.91 13.59 13.22
N ASN A 121 -14.16 13.90 12.16
CA ASN A 121 -13.97 13.01 11.02
C ASN A 121 -12.48 12.99 10.61
N PRO A 122 -11.59 12.45 11.48
CA PRO A 122 -10.16 12.57 11.29
C PRO A 122 -9.66 11.82 10.05
N VAL A 123 -10.30 10.69 9.70
CA VAL A 123 -9.99 9.89 8.50
C VAL A 123 -10.51 10.53 7.21
N GLY A 124 -11.65 11.23 7.25
CA GLY A 124 -12.13 12.03 6.12
C GLY A 124 -12.63 11.26 4.89
N LEU A 125 -12.62 9.93 4.91
CA LEU A 125 -13.02 9.10 3.76
C LEU A 125 -14.53 8.93 3.66
N THR A 126 -15.20 8.66 4.77
CA THR A 126 -16.60 8.19 4.80
C THR A 126 -17.63 9.27 4.48
N HIS A 127 -17.26 10.55 4.55
CA HIS A 127 -18.14 11.67 4.27
C HIS A 127 -17.43 12.72 3.41
N ASP A 128 -18.16 13.39 2.53
CA ASP A 128 -17.64 14.51 1.75
C ASP A 128 -17.56 15.82 2.55
N LYS A 129 -17.15 16.92 1.89
CA LYS A 129 -17.00 18.24 2.52
C LYS A 129 -18.33 18.84 3.00
N SER A 130 -19.46 18.42 2.44
CA SER A 130 -20.80 18.78 2.92
C SER A 130 -21.29 17.89 4.07
N GLY A 131 -20.54 16.84 4.43
CA GLY A 131 -20.94 15.86 5.42
C GLY A 131 -21.88 14.78 4.89
N THR A 132 -22.04 14.65 3.57
CA THR A 132 -22.83 13.56 2.97
C THR A 132 -22.02 12.26 2.98
N PRO A 133 -22.60 11.13 3.41
CA PRO A 133 -21.92 9.84 3.36
C PRO A 133 -21.52 9.44 1.94
N ARG A 134 -20.31 8.89 1.77
CA ARG A 134 -19.82 8.33 0.50
C ARG A 134 -20.11 6.84 0.40
N THR A 135 -20.38 6.36 -0.81
CA THR A 135 -20.38 4.93 -1.12
C THR A 135 -18.95 4.38 -1.13
N ARG A 136 -18.79 3.05 -1.06
CA ARG A 136 -17.46 2.43 -1.19
C ARG A 136 -16.79 2.78 -2.51
N ASP A 137 -17.52 2.77 -3.62
CA ASP A 137 -16.97 3.09 -4.94
C ASP A 137 -16.48 4.53 -5.00
N GLN A 138 -17.20 5.47 -4.38
CA GLN A 138 -16.77 6.88 -4.28
C GLN A 138 -15.52 7.03 -3.41
N ILE A 139 -15.42 6.29 -2.30
CA ILE A 139 -14.23 6.27 -1.46
C ILE A 139 -13.04 5.76 -2.27
N MET A 140 -13.16 4.59 -2.91
CA MET A 140 -12.07 4.00 -3.69
C MET A 140 -11.67 4.87 -4.87
N ALA A 141 -12.62 5.46 -5.61
CA ALA A 141 -12.31 6.39 -6.68
C ALA A 141 -11.51 7.61 -6.16
N SER A 142 -11.86 8.15 -5.00
CA SER A 142 -11.11 9.27 -4.40
C SER A 142 -9.71 8.86 -3.91
N VAL A 143 -9.58 7.63 -3.39
CA VAL A 143 -8.28 7.07 -2.99
C VAL A 143 -7.40 6.88 -4.21
N HIS A 144 -7.90 6.23 -5.27
CA HIS A 144 -7.16 5.99 -6.50
C HIS A 144 -6.69 7.29 -7.15
N ALA A 145 -7.56 8.30 -7.22
CA ALA A 145 -7.20 9.62 -7.74
C ALA A 145 -6.08 10.29 -6.94
N MET A 146 -6.19 10.32 -5.60
CA MET A 146 -5.15 10.88 -4.72
C MET A 146 -3.82 10.12 -4.86
N THR A 147 -3.87 8.79 -4.95
CA THR A 147 -2.66 7.98 -5.05
C THR A 147 -1.98 8.10 -6.42
N GLU A 148 -2.76 8.29 -7.49
CA GLU A 148 -2.22 8.57 -8.82
C GLU A 148 -1.60 9.96 -8.91
N GLU A 149 -2.24 10.99 -8.33
CA GLU A 149 -1.66 12.34 -8.28
C GLU A 149 -0.26 12.31 -7.63
N TRP A 150 -0.13 11.60 -6.50
CA TRP A 150 1.15 11.39 -5.82
C TRP A 150 2.15 10.59 -6.66
N GLN A 151 1.68 9.54 -7.36
CA GLN A 151 2.53 8.75 -8.23
C GLN A 151 3.08 9.63 -9.35
N ILE A 152 2.24 10.39 -10.05
CA ILE A 152 2.66 11.31 -11.13
C ILE A 152 3.68 12.34 -10.63
N GLU A 153 3.48 12.92 -9.44
CA GLU A 153 4.39 13.90 -8.86
C GLU A 153 5.80 13.32 -8.58
N HIS A 154 5.90 12.04 -8.26
CA HIS A 154 7.13 11.40 -7.83
C HIS A 154 7.68 10.35 -8.81
N HIS A 155 7.00 10.14 -9.92
CA HIS A 155 7.40 9.20 -10.95
C HIS A 155 8.76 9.58 -11.55
N GLY A 156 9.59 8.58 -11.82
CA GLY A 156 10.92 8.76 -12.40
C GLY A 156 12.00 9.28 -11.45
N LYS A 157 11.69 9.50 -10.17
CA LYS A 157 12.70 9.79 -9.13
C LYS A 157 13.72 8.67 -9.00
N SER A 158 14.96 9.01 -8.65
CA SER A 158 15.98 7.99 -8.36
C SER A 158 15.63 7.19 -7.10
N LEU A 159 16.25 6.01 -6.95
CA LEU A 159 16.09 5.21 -5.73
C LEU A 159 16.47 6.03 -4.48
N GLU A 160 17.56 6.81 -4.51
CA GLU A 160 18.01 7.65 -3.41
C GLU A 160 16.97 8.73 -3.05
N GLU A 161 16.35 9.36 -4.05
CA GLU A 161 15.29 10.35 -3.82
C GLU A 161 14.06 9.70 -3.18
N VAL A 162 13.65 8.52 -3.64
CA VAL A 162 12.52 7.77 -3.07
C VAL A 162 12.85 7.28 -1.66
N VAL A 163 14.09 6.87 -1.40
CA VAL A 163 14.57 6.51 -0.06
C VAL A 163 14.49 7.71 0.88
N ALA A 164 14.91 8.90 0.43
CA ALA A 164 14.82 10.14 1.18
C ALA A 164 13.36 10.55 1.47
N LEU A 165 12.45 10.39 0.50
CA LEU A 165 11.02 10.61 0.69
C LEU A 165 10.46 9.71 1.81
N GLY A 166 10.74 8.41 1.74
CA GLY A 166 10.31 7.46 2.77
C GLY A 166 10.94 7.73 4.14
N ALA A 167 12.22 8.11 4.19
CA ALA A 167 12.90 8.45 5.44
C ALA A 167 12.29 9.69 6.10
N SER A 168 11.95 10.72 5.31
CA SER A 168 11.25 11.91 5.79
C SER A 168 9.87 11.56 6.36
N ALA A 169 9.09 10.74 5.65
CA ALA A 169 7.78 10.31 6.15
C ALA A 169 7.90 9.47 7.43
N ARG A 170 8.87 8.56 7.50
CA ARG A 170 9.14 7.75 8.68
C ARG A 170 9.49 8.59 9.90
N ALA A 171 10.29 9.64 9.72
CA ALA A 171 10.62 10.55 10.82
C ALA A 171 9.37 11.19 11.43
N VAL A 172 8.39 11.58 10.60
CA VAL A 172 7.09 12.10 11.07
C VAL A 172 6.31 11.04 11.85
N THR A 173 6.29 9.80 11.36
CA THR A 173 5.64 8.66 12.04
C THR A 173 6.27 8.38 13.41
N LEU A 174 7.61 8.31 13.49
CA LEU A 174 8.33 8.03 14.73
C LEU A 174 8.23 9.19 15.73
N GLN A 175 8.27 10.43 15.24
CA GLN A 175 8.01 11.60 16.07
C GLN A 175 6.60 11.52 16.66
N LEU A 176 5.58 11.29 15.84
CA LEU A 176 4.21 11.15 16.32
C LEU A 176 4.08 10.01 17.33
N LEU A 177 4.68 8.85 17.04
CA LEU A 177 4.71 7.74 17.98
C LEU A 177 5.24 8.24 19.34
N SER A 178 6.40 8.90 19.38
CA SER A 178 7.00 9.43 20.62
C SER A 178 6.15 10.47 21.37
N GLU A 179 5.26 11.19 20.67
CA GLU A 179 4.38 12.22 21.24
C GLU A 179 3.12 11.62 21.91
N LEU A 180 2.67 10.44 21.46
CA LEU A 180 1.45 9.79 21.96
C LEU A 180 1.69 9.11 23.31
N SER A 181 0.72 9.13 24.22
CA SER A 181 0.73 8.26 25.41
C SER A 181 0.37 6.81 25.06
N ASP A 182 0.64 5.87 25.97
CA ASP A 182 0.27 4.47 25.74
C ASP A 182 -1.26 4.30 25.69
N GLU A 183 -2.00 5.06 26.51
CA GLU A 183 -3.47 5.08 26.45
C GLU A 183 -3.99 5.61 25.11
N GLN A 184 -3.33 6.63 24.55
CA GLN A 184 -3.68 7.14 23.22
C GLN A 184 -3.42 6.10 22.13
N LEU A 185 -2.38 5.27 22.25
CA LEU A 185 -2.14 4.19 21.29
C LEU A 185 -3.28 3.15 21.28
N GLU A 186 -3.97 2.97 22.40
CA GLU A 186 -5.13 2.06 22.53
C GLU A 186 -6.44 2.67 22.01
N GLU A 187 -6.51 4.00 21.82
CA GLU A 187 -7.72 4.66 21.34
C GLU A 187 -8.11 4.19 19.93
N LYS A 188 -9.43 4.13 19.67
CA LYS A 188 -9.96 3.88 18.33
C LYS A 188 -9.89 5.15 17.49
N LEU A 189 -9.30 5.04 16.30
CA LEU A 189 -9.33 6.10 15.29
C LEU A 189 -10.66 6.04 14.53
N PRO A 190 -11.58 7.02 14.67
CA PRO A 190 -12.90 6.96 14.05
C PRO A 190 -12.81 6.88 12.53
N GLY A 191 -13.45 5.85 11.97
CA GLY A 191 -13.49 5.61 10.53
C GLY A 191 -12.28 4.88 9.96
N ALA A 192 -11.33 4.42 10.78
CA ALA A 192 -10.19 3.62 10.33
C ALA A 192 -10.59 2.17 10.03
N PRO A 193 -10.47 1.68 8.78
CA PRO A 193 -10.71 0.28 8.44
C PRO A 193 -9.45 -0.60 8.56
N TRP A 194 -8.32 -0.04 8.99
CA TRP A 194 -7.01 -0.70 8.99
C TRP A 194 -6.72 -1.39 10.31
N ALA A 195 -6.04 -2.54 10.24
CA ALA A 195 -5.69 -3.37 11.40
C ALA A 195 -6.89 -3.63 12.33
N ASP A 196 -6.75 -3.31 13.61
CA ASP A 196 -7.83 -3.38 14.61
C ASP A 196 -8.52 -2.03 14.84
N GLY A 197 -8.17 -1.00 14.08
CA GLY A 197 -8.70 0.37 14.17
C GLY A 197 -8.17 1.18 15.36
N THR A 198 -7.23 0.66 16.15
CA THR A 198 -6.53 1.47 17.17
C THR A 198 -5.48 2.38 16.54
N ILE A 199 -5.09 3.46 17.22
CA ILE A 199 -3.99 4.34 16.75
C ILE A 199 -2.70 3.53 16.60
N GLY A 200 -2.36 2.70 17.59
CA GLY A 200 -1.19 1.83 17.54
C GLY A 200 -1.24 0.83 16.38
N GLY A 201 -2.41 0.20 16.16
CA GLY A 201 -2.64 -0.70 15.04
C GLY A 201 -2.52 -0.02 13.66
N VAL A 202 -3.02 1.21 13.52
CA VAL A 202 -2.90 2.00 12.29
C VAL A 202 -1.44 2.37 12.02
N LEU A 203 -0.69 2.78 13.04
CA LEU A 203 0.75 3.05 12.89
C LEU A 203 1.52 1.78 12.48
N ALA A 204 1.23 0.65 13.12
CA ALA A 204 1.86 -0.63 12.79
C ALA A 204 1.52 -1.14 11.39
N ALA A 205 0.33 -0.79 10.86
CA ALA A 205 -0.10 -1.18 9.52
C ALA A 205 0.80 -0.62 8.41
N ASN A 206 1.54 0.48 8.65
CA ASN A 206 2.52 1.00 7.69
C ASN A 206 3.59 -0.05 7.31
N ALA A 207 4.01 -0.89 8.25
CA ALA A 207 4.96 -1.97 7.97
C ALA A 207 4.34 -3.07 7.10
N ASP A 208 3.09 -3.47 7.36
CA ASP A 208 2.44 -4.49 6.53
C ASP A 208 2.12 -3.97 5.12
N HIS A 209 1.83 -2.68 5.01
CA HIS A 209 1.56 -1.99 3.74
C HIS A 209 2.73 -2.10 2.77
N GLY A 210 3.95 -1.94 3.27
CA GLY A 210 5.18 -2.13 2.51
C GLY A 210 5.31 -3.51 1.87
N ARG A 211 5.07 -4.56 2.65
CA ARG A 211 5.10 -5.95 2.15
C ARG A 211 4.01 -6.23 1.13
N MET A 212 2.84 -5.62 1.29
CA MET A 212 1.74 -5.74 0.35
C MET A 212 2.11 -5.12 -1.01
N HIS A 213 2.67 -3.91 -1.02
CA HIS A 213 3.14 -3.26 -2.24
C HIS A 213 4.26 -4.05 -2.92
N TRP A 214 5.19 -4.61 -2.15
CA TRP A 214 6.20 -5.51 -2.71
C TRP A 214 5.55 -6.74 -3.36
N LYS A 215 4.55 -7.35 -2.69
CA LYS A 215 3.83 -8.48 -3.27
C LYS A 215 3.18 -8.11 -4.61
N TRP A 216 2.55 -6.95 -4.72
CA TRP A 216 1.93 -6.50 -5.97
C TRP A 216 2.96 -6.29 -7.08
N ALA A 217 4.09 -5.65 -6.77
CA ALA A 217 5.20 -5.51 -7.71
C ALA A 217 5.71 -6.88 -8.21
N LYS A 218 5.84 -7.85 -7.29
CA LYS A 218 6.24 -9.23 -7.64
C LYS A 218 5.22 -9.95 -8.50
N ASP A 219 3.95 -9.89 -8.13
CA ASP A 219 2.86 -10.51 -8.88
C ASP A 219 2.75 -9.91 -10.31
N ALA A 220 3.15 -8.65 -10.48
CA ALA A 220 3.19 -7.94 -11.77
C ALA A 220 4.45 -8.19 -12.61
N GLY A 221 5.46 -8.87 -12.07
CA GLY A 221 6.64 -9.31 -12.84
C GLY A 221 8.00 -8.81 -12.34
N VAL A 222 8.07 -8.13 -11.19
CA VAL A 222 9.37 -7.90 -10.53
C VAL A 222 9.86 -9.23 -9.95
N HIS A 223 10.97 -9.74 -10.46
CA HIS A 223 11.56 -10.98 -9.98
C HIS A 223 12.86 -10.68 -9.23
N GLU A 224 13.06 -11.34 -8.09
CA GLU A 224 14.33 -11.33 -7.37
C GLU A 224 15.42 -11.92 -8.31
N HIS A 225 16.64 -11.36 -8.25
CA HIS A 225 17.79 -11.88 -9.00
C HIS A 225 18.33 -13.17 -8.40
#